data_AF-A0A1W9Q1A5-F1
#
_entry.id   AF-A0A1W9Q1A5-F1
#
_cell.length_a   1.000
_cell.length_b   1.000
_cell.length_c   1.000
_cell.angle_alpha   90.00
_cell.angle_beta   90.00
_cell.angle_gamma   90.00
#
_symmetry.space_group_name_H-M   'P 1'
#
loop_
_entity.id
_entity.type
_entity.pdbx_description
1 polymer ?
#
loop_
_entity_poly.entity_id
_entity_poly.type
_entity_poly.pdbx_seq_one_letter_code
_entity_poly.pdbx_strand_id
1 'polypeptide(L)'
;MKRTLFALTLILALALSACGTDAAPENTSTSALNTDYENALPVQLQLSVGAFNLEGTELAVDATQAADLIPLWQVLNGLNESGAAAPEEIDALVAQIEETMTAEQIKSIAAMQLTRENMGEIMQEYALSMGNGETPPEGMVPGQGRGGSGVPGLSGGGSGRSGDTGMTPEQIATAQAERDKTGEAGSMMNSRISRVIVDALIELLQSK
;
A
#
# COMPACT_ATOMS: atom_id res chain seq x y z
N MET A 1 -36.22 57.00 -7.84
CA MET A 1 -36.53 55.58 -7.62
C MET A 1 -36.61 54.74 -8.91
N LYS A 2 -37.20 55.23 -10.02
CA LYS A 2 -37.22 54.47 -11.31
C LYS A 2 -35.89 54.42 -12.08
N ARG A 3 -35.02 55.44 -11.93
CA ARG A 3 -33.68 55.47 -12.56
C ARG A 3 -32.65 54.56 -11.90
N THR A 4 -32.74 54.39 -10.58
CA THR A 4 -31.89 53.47 -9.81
C THR A 4 -32.31 52.01 -9.99
N LEU A 5 -33.62 51.76 -10.21
CA LEU A 5 -34.12 50.43 -10.55
C LEU A 5 -33.61 49.98 -11.94
N PHE A 6 -33.60 50.85 -12.95
CA PHE A 6 -33.07 50.53 -14.28
C PHE A 6 -31.54 50.28 -14.28
N ALA A 7 -30.79 50.97 -13.42
CA ALA A 7 -29.35 50.73 -13.27
C ALA A 7 -29.04 49.38 -12.61
N LEU A 8 -29.88 48.94 -11.66
CA LEU A 8 -29.72 47.65 -10.98
C LEU A 8 -30.04 46.47 -11.91
N THR A 9 -31.03 46.60 -12.79
CA THR A 9 -31.38 45.55 -13.76
C THR A 9 -30.39 45.44 -14.93
N LEU A 10 -29.71 46.54 -15.29
CA LEU A 10 -28.68 46.52 -16.34
C LEU A 10 -27.38 45.84 -15.86
N ILE A 11 -27.02 46.02 -14.59
CA ILE A 11 -25.83 45.37 -13.99
C ILE A 11 -26.05 43.87 -13.79
N LEU A 12 -27.28 43.43 -13.51
CA LEU A 12 -27.63 42.01 -13.39
C LEU A 12 -27.61 41.27 -14.75
N ALA A 13 -27.79 41.98 -15.87
CA ALA A 13 -27.79 41.38 -17.21
C ALA A 13 -26.38 41.19 -17.80
N LEU A 14 -25.36 41.91 -17.31
CA LEU A 14 -23.97 41.73 -17.78
C LEU A 14 -23.21 40.59 -17.09
N ALA A 15 -23.76 40.00 -16.01
CA ALA A 15 -23.12 38.89 -15.30
C ALA A 15 -23.32 37.52 -15.97
N LEU A 16 -24.20 37.39 -16.97
CA LEU A 16 -24.52 36.09 -17.60
C LEU A 16 -23.70 35.77 -18.87
N SER A 17 -22.83 36.67 -19.35
CA SER A 17 -22.09 36.48 -20.60
C SER A 17 -20.61 36.15 -20.43
N ALA A 18 -20.16 35.85 -19.21
CA ALA A 18 -18.84 35.30 -18.92
C ALA A 18 -18.93 33.79 -18.63
N CYS A 19 -19.60 33.05 -19.51
CA CYS A 19 -19.34 31.63 -19.71
C CYS A 19 -18.59 31.52 -21.04
N GLY A 20 -17.37 32.09 -21.06
CA GLY A 20 -16.34 31.51 -21.91
C GLY A 20 -16.05 30.15 -21.32
N THR A 21 -16.15 29.10 -22.13
CA THR A 21 -15.66 27.77 -21.78
C THR A 21 -14.15 27.87 -21.55
N ASP A 22 -13.79 28.28 -20.34
CA ASP A 22 -12.67 27.69 -19.64
C ASP A 22 -12.93 26.19 -19.66
N ALA A 23 -11.94 25.44 -20.14
CA ALA A 23 -11.93 24.00 -19.98
C ALA A 23 -12.33 23.72 -18.53
N ALA A 24 -13.31 22.82 -18.34
CA ALA A 24 -13.48 22.24 -17.03
C ALA A 24 -12.08 21.81 -16.58
N PRO A 25 -11.62 22.16 -15.36
CA PRO A 25 -10.54 21.39 -14.80
C PRO A 25 -11.10 19.98 -14.75
N GLU A 26 -10.68 19.17 -15.70
CA GLU A 26 -10.69 17.73 -15.60
C GLU A 26 -9.85 17.44 -14.36
N ASN A 27 -10.43 17.58 -13.17
CA ASN A 27 -9.98 16.94 -11.95
C ASN A 27 -10.27 15.45 -12.09
N THR A 28 -9.77 14.88 -13.18
CA THR A 28 -9.36 13.49 -13.18
C THR A 28 -8.04 13.57 -12.43
N SER A 29 -8.09 13.45 -11.10
CA SER A 29 -6.91 13.19 -10.27
C SER A 29 -6.31 11.88 -10.80
N THR A 30 -5.52 12.01 -11.84
CA THR A 30 -4.81 10.89 -12.45
C THR A 30 -3.62 10.76 -11.54
N SER A 31 -3.71 9.80 -10.60
CA SER A 31 -2.60 9.42 -9.74
C SER A 31 -1.31 9.46 -10.56
N ALA A 32 -0.33 10.24 -10.12
CA ALA A 32 0.93 10.34 -10.85
C ALA A 32 1.71 9.04 -10.78
N LEU A 33 1.38 8.21 -9.77
CA LEU A 33 1.80 6.82 -9.65
C LEU A 33 0.91 5.92 -10.52
N ASN A 34 1.53 5.01 -11.25
CA ASN A 34 0.84 4.04 -12.11
C ASN A 34 1.50 2.66 -11.99
N THR A 35 0.90 1.67 -12.63
CA THR A 35 1.39 0.29 -12.65
C THR A 35 1.77 -0.16 -14.07
N ASP A 36 2.09 0.79 -14.96
CA ASP A 36 2.30 0.53 -16.40
C ASP A 36 3.72 0.03 -16.73
N TYR A 37 4.43 -0.50 -15.72
CA TYR A 37 5.77 -1.06 -15.84
C TYR A 37 5.84 -2.46 -15.24
N GLU A 38 6.86 -3.22 -15.65
CA GLU A 38 6.99 -4.62 -15.29
C GLU A 38 7.14 -4.80 -13.76
N ASN A 39 6.36 -5.71 -13.18
CA ASN A 39 6.36 -6.03 -11.76
C ASN A 39 6.10 -4.81 -10.83
N ALA A 40 5.44 -3.77 -11.33
CA ALA A 40 5.05 -2.60 -10.56
C ALA A 40 4.29 -2.97 -9.28
N LEU A 41 4.65 -2.31 -8.18
CA LEU A 41 3.86 -2.41 -6.96
C LEU A 41 2.50 -1.70 -7.15
N PRO A 42 1.43 -2.16 -6.48
CA PRO A 42 0.19 -1.38 -6.35
C PRO A 42 0.47 0.03 -5.79
N VAL A 43 -0.30 1.04 -6.19
CA VAL A 43 -0.08 2.45 -5.81
C VAL A 43 0.05 2.64 -4.28
N GLN A 44 -0.81 1.98 -3.49
CA GLN A 44 -0.71 1.98 -2.03
C GLN A 44 0.69 1.57 -1.54
N LEU A 45 1.26 0.51 -2.13
CA LEU A 45 2.58 0.02 -1.76
C LEU A 45 3.71 0.91 -2.30
N GLN A 46 3.52 1.54 -3.46
CA GLN A 46 4.45 2.55 -3.97
C GLN A 46 4.53 3.75 -3.02
N LEU A 47 3.40 4.24 -2.52
CA LEU A 47 3.37 5.32 -1.53
C LEU A 47 4.07 4.93 -0.24
N SER A 48 3.81 3.72 0.29
CA SER A 48 4.42 3.30 1.56
C SER A 48 5.93 3.05 1.43
N VAL A 49 6.37 2.29 0.43
CA VAL A 49 7.79 2.00 0.17
C VAL A 49 8.54 3.27 -0.26
N GLY A 50 7.90 4.09 -1.09
CA GLY A 50 8.43 5.37 -1.51
C GLY A 50 8.68 6.31 -0.34
N ALA A 51 7.73 6.42 0.61
CA ALA A 51 7.91 7.23 1.81
C ALA A 51 9.14 6.81 2.62
N PHE A 52 9.40 5.50 2.78
CA PHE A 52 10.64 5.02 3.39
C PHE A 52 11.89 5.41 2.61
N ASN A 53 11.86 5.30 1.29
CA ASN A 53 13.00 5.64 0.43
C ASN A 53 13.30 7.14 0.38
N LEU A 54 12.35 8.00 0.78
CA LEU A 54 12.58 9.43 0.91
C LEU A 54 13.31 9.79 2.21
N GLU A 55 13.41 8.87 3.18
CA GLU A 55 14.16 9.10 4.42
C GLU A 55 15.64 9.38 4.14
N GLY A 56 16.21 10.33 4.90
CA GLY A 56 17.58 10.80 4.67
C GLY A 56 17.75 11.74 3.47
N THR A 57 16.67 12.07 2.75
CA THR A 57 16.65 13.09 1.69
C THR A 57 15.98 14.39 2.16
N GLU A 58 16.06 15.44 1.36
CA GLU A 58 15.32 16.71 1.59
C GLU A 58 13.80 16.55 1.41
N LEU A 59 13.36 15.45 0.80
CA LEU A 59 11.96 15.14 0.53
C LEU A 59 11.34 14.20 1.58
N ALA A 60 12.08 13.87 2.65
CA ALA A 60 11.56 13.05 3.74
C ALA A 60 10.26 13.67 4.30
N VAL A 61 9.32 12.82 4.70
CA VAL A 61 8.08 13.28 5.32
C VAL A 61 8.44 13.94 6.65
N ASP A 62 8.07 15.21 6.83
CA ASP A 62 8.34 15.95 8.06
C ASP A 62 7.23 15.73 9.11
N ALA A 63 7.44 16.26 10.32
CA ALA A 63 6.49 16.10 11.43
C ALA A 63 5.11 16.71 11.16
N THR A 64 5.04 17.78 10.37
CA THR A 64 3.76 18.43 10.03
C THR A 64 2.97 17.54 9.08
N GLN A 65 3.61 17.09 8.01
CA GLN A 65 2.99 16.20 7.03
C GLN A 65 2.66 14.83 7.64
N ALA A 66 3.51 14.31 8.54
CA ALA A 66 3.26 13.08 9.26
C ALA A 66 1.97 13.15 10.10
N ALA A 67 1.72 14.28 10.76
CA ALA A 67 0.49 14.48 11.56
C ALA A 67 -0.79 14.34 10.72
N ASP A 68 -0.75 14.73 9.45
CA ASP A 68 -1.86 14.59 8.51
C ASP A 68 -1.94 13.18 7.89
N LEU A 69 -0.79 12.56 7.60
CA LEU A 69 -0.72 11.24 6.96
C LEU A 69 -1.04 10.06 7.90
N ILE A 70 -0.58 10.10 9.15
CA ILE A 70 -0.78 9.02 10.13
C ILE A 70 -2.25 8.56 10.22
N PRO A 71 -3.24 9.45 10.43
CA PRO A 71 -4.63 9.01 10.55
C PRO A 71 -5.16 8.35 9.26
N LEU A 72 -4.71 8.81 8.08
CA LEU A 72 -5.12 8.21 6.80
C LEU A 72 -4.57 6.79 6.65
N TRP A 73 -3.30 6.57 6.98
CA TRP A 73 -2.68 5.25 6.97
C TRP A 73 -3.32 4.29 7.99
N GLN A 74 -3.68 4.79 9.18
CA GLN A 74 -4.38 4.00 10.20
C GLN A 74 -5.75 3.54 9.73
N VAL A 75 -6.54 4.42 9.10
CA VAL A 75 -7.84 4.05 8.51
C VAL A 75 -7.64 3.02 7.40
N LEU A 76 -6.68 3.23 6.51
CA LEU A 76 -6.39 2.32 5.40
C LEU A 76 -6.02 0.93 5.89
N ASN A 77 -5.21 0.85 6.95
CA ASN A 77 -4.83 -0.43 7.56
C ASN A 77 -6.03 -1.14 8.18
N GLY A 78 -6.88 -0.42 8.92
CA GLY A 78 -8.10 -0.97 9.52
C GLY A 78 -9.10 -1.48 8.49
N LEU A 79 -9.28 -0.76 7.37
CA LEU A 79 -10.14 -1.19 6.27
C LEU A 79 -9.60 -2.46 5.60
N ASN A 80 -8.30 -2.50 5.31
CA ASN A 80 -7.62 -3.68 4.75
C ASN A 80 -7.69 -4.90 5.69
N GLU A 81 -7.64 -4.70 7.00
CA GLU A 81 -7.80 -5.77 7.98
C GLU A 81 -9.24 -6.30 8.03
N SER A 82 -10.22 -5.41 8.03
CA SER A 82 -11.63 -5.80 8.11
C SER A 82 -12.11 -6.56 6.87
N GLY A 83 -11.50 -6.32 5.72
CA GLY A 83 -11.94 -6.84 4.42
C GLY A 83 -13.36 -6.40 4.03
N ALA A 84 -13.94 -5.42 4.74
CA ALA A 84 -15.32 -5.00 4.60
C ALA A 84 -15.49 -3.72 3.75
N ALA A 85 -14.38 -3.06 3.43
CA ALA A 85 -14.37 -1.85 2.60
C ALA A 85 -14.65 -2.17 1.13
N ALA A 86 -15.37 -1.28 0.47
CA ALA A 86 -15.50 -1.34 -0.98
C ALA A 86 -14.16 -0.96 -1.66
N PRO A 87 -13.81 -1.52 -2.83
CA PRO A 87 -12.60 -1.15 -3.56
C PRO A 87 -12.50 0.37 -3.79
N GLU A 88 -13.62 1.02 -4.11
CA GLU A 88 -13.68 2.46 -4.37
C GLU A 88 -13.37 3.29 -3.11
N GLU A 89 -13.66 2.77 -1.92
CA GLU A 89 -13.33 3.42 -0.64
C GLU A 89 -11.83 3.33 -0.35
N ILE A 90 -11.22 2.18 -0.65
CA ILE A 90 -9.76 2.00 -0.56
C ILE A 90 -9.05 2.93 -1.55
N ASP A 91 -9.49 2.96 -2.81
CA ASP A 91 -8.89 3.80 -3.84
C ASP A 91 -9.01 5.29 -3.51
N ALA A 92 -10.17 5.74 -3.01
CA ALA A 92 -10.36 7.12 -2.58
C ALA A 92 -9.43 7.51 -1.41
N LEU A 93 -9.23 6.60 -0.46
CA LEU A 93 -8.33 6.85 0.67
C LEU A 93 -6.86 6.86 0.24
N VAL A 94 -6.47 5.98 -0.69
CA VAL A 94 -5.12 5.98 -1.29
C VAL A 94 -4.87 7.29 -2.05
N ALA A 95 -5.85 7.77 -2.83
CA ALA A 95 -5.76 9.06 -3.50
C ALA A 95 -5.61 10.23 -2.50
N GLN A 96 -6.34 10.19 -1.38
CA GLN A 96 -6.21 11.20 -0.33
C GLN A 96 -4.81 11.20 0.31
N ILE A 97 -4.20 10.02 0.51
CA ILE A 97 -2.83 9.90 0.99
C ILE A 97 -1.86 10.54 -0.02
N GLU A 98 -2.00 10.24 -1.32
CA GLU A 98 -1.19 10.84 -2.38
C GLU A 98 -1.33 12.37 -2.40
N GLU A 99 -2.56 12.89 -2.32
CA GLU A 99 -2.84 14.34 -2.30
C GLU A 99 -2.30 15.06 -1.05
N THR A 100 -2.11 14.33 0.05
CA THR A 100 -1.51 14.87 1.28
C THR A 100 0.02 14.98 1.16
N MET A 101 0.64 14.25 0.23
CA MET A 101 2.05 14.39 -0.07
C MET A 101 2.33 15.55 -1.02
N THR A 102 3.55 16.08 -0.99
CA THR A 102 3.95 17.13 -1.92
C THR A 102 4.13 16.58 -3.33
N ALA A 103 3.90 17.42 -4.34
CA ALA A 103 4.08 17.03 -5.74
C ALA A 103 5.53 16.57 -6.04
N GLU A 104 6.53 17.12 -5.35
CA GLU A 104 7.93 16.72 -5.50
C GLU A 104 8.20 15.33 -4.91
N GLN A 105 7.59 15.01 -3.76
CA GLN A 105 7.64 13.65 -3.18
C GLN A 105 7.00 12.64 -4.12
N ILE A 106 5.79 12.91 -4.62
CA ILE A 106 5.09 12.00 -5.52
C ILE A 106 5.87 11.79 -6.82
N LYS A 107 6.44 12.86 -7.39
CA LYS A 107 7.29 12.77 -8.57
C LYS A 107 8.56 11.95 -8.31
N SER A 108 9.17 12.10 -7.13
CA SER A 108 10.34 11.32 -6.73
C SER A 108 10.00 9.83 -6.61
N ILE A 109 8.89 9.50 -5.93
CA ILE A 109 8.40 8.13 -5.79
C ILE A 109 8.09 7.50 -7.16
N ALA A 110 7.42 8.24 -8.05
CA ALA A 110 7.13 7.76 -9.41
C ALA A 110 8.41 7.44 -10.19
N ALA A 111 9.47 8.23 -10.02
CA ALA A 111 10.76 8.02 -10.67
C ALA A 111 11.52 6.80 -10.12
N MET A 112 11.19 6.31 -8.92
CA MET A 112 11.80 5.10 -8.35
C MET A 112 11.34 3.82 -9.06
N GLN A 113 10.21 3.85 -9.78
CA GLN A 113 9.62 2.68 -10.47
C GLN A 113 9.61 1.43 -9.58
N LEU A 114 8.99 1.55 -8.39
CA LEU A 114 9.10 0.56 -7.34
C LEU A 114 8.48 -0.79 -7.73
N THR A 115 9.28 -1.85 -7.59
CA THR A 115 8.90 -3.22 -7.89
C THR A 115 8.92 -4.10 -6.64
N ARG A 116 8.55 -5.37 -6.80
CA ARG A 116 8.62 -6.38 -5.73
C ARG A 116 10.03 -6.56 -5.18
N GLU A 117 11.07 -6.32 -5.98
CA GLU A 117 12.46 -6.35 -5.50
C GLU A 117 12.71 -5.30 -4.42
N ASN A 118 12.26 -4.06 -4.62
CA ASN A 118 12.44 -2.97 -3.64
C ASN A 118 11.72 -3.24 -2.31
N MET A 119 10.59 -3.94 -2.36
CA MET A 119 9.87 -4.35 -1.16
C MET A 119 10.69 -5.30 -0.28
N GLY A 120 11.53 -6.15 -0.89
CA GLY A 120 12.43 -7.05 -0.17
C GLY A 120 13.61 -6.33 0.50
N GLU A 121 14.04 -5.19 -0.06
CA GLU A 121 15.09 -4.34 0.52
C GLU A 121 14.60 -3.62 1.77
N ILE A 122 13.44 -2.95 1.68
CA ILE A 122 12.80 -2.28 2.82
C ILE A 122 12.49 -3.26 3.95
N MET A 123 11.97 -4.46 3.62
CA MET A 123 11.72 -5.46 4.65
C MET A 123 13.02 -5.89 5.35
N GLN A 124 14.15 -6.00 4.67
CA GLN A 124 15.41 -6.32 5.34
C GLN A 124 15.89 -5.16 6.22
N GLU A 125 15.88 -3.94 5.70
CA GLU A 125 16.35 -2.76 6.41
C GLU A 125 15.50 -2.45 7.65
N TYR A 126 14.18 -2.46 7.51
CA TYR A 126 13.27 -2.10 8.60
C TYR A 126 12.85 -3.29 9.48
N ALA A 127 12.91 -4.55 9.03
CA ALA A 127 12.74 -5.69 9.95
C ALA A 127 13.90 -5.79 10.94
N LEU A 128 15.13 -5.43 10.54
CA LEU A 128 16.27 -5.31 11.45
C LEU A 128 16.07 -4.20 12.49
N SER A 129 15.26 -3.18 12.18
CA SER A 129 14.96 -2.03 13.04
C SER A 129 13.83 -2.31 14.04
N MET A 130 12.75 -2.97 13.61
CA MET A 130 11.51 -3.11 14.40
C MET A 130 11.45 -4.28 15.39
N GLY A 131 12.31 -5.29 15.29
CA GLY A 131 12.15 -6.45 16.17
C GLY A 131 13.24 -7.48 16.04
N ASN A 132 14.19 -7.40 16.97
CA ASN A 132 15.25 -8.38 17.23
C ASN A 132 16.28 -8.45 16.09
N GLY A 133 17.52 -8.04 16.38
CA GLY A 133 18.70 -8.35 15.59
C GLY A 133 19.04 -9.85 15.57
N GLU A 134 18.04 -10.70 15.44
CA GLU A 134 18.21 -12.08 15.01
C GLU A 134 18.38 -12.02 13.49
N THR A 135 19.64 -12.00 13.07
CA THR A 135 20.03 -12.49 11.74
C THR A 135 19.12 -13.66 11.35
N PRO A 136 18.52 -13.66 10.15
CA PRO A 136 17.82 -14.84 9.66
C PRO A 136 18.74 -16.05 9.91
N PRO A 137 18.26 -17.13 10.55
CA PRO A 137 19.13 -18.27 10.83
C PRO A 137 19.81 -18.70 9.53
N GLU A 138 21.14 -18.83 9.56
CA GLU A 138 21.94 -19.23 8.39
C GLU A 138 21.24 -20.41 7.70
N GLY A 139 20.78 -20.20 6.47
CA GLY A 139 20.08 -21.20 5.67
C GLY A 139 18.70 -20.81 5.15
N MET A 140 18.16 -19.63 5.46
CA MET A 140 16.94 -19.13 4.81
C MET A 140 17.29 -18.27 3.60
N VAL A 141 17.61 -18.91 2.48
CA VAL A 141 17.67 -18.27 1.16
C VAL A 141 16.22 -18.14 0.66
N PRO A 142 15.70 -16.93 0.37
CA PRO A 142 14.39 -16.79 -0.25
C PRO A 142 14.43 -17.48 -1.63
N GLY A 143 13.66 -18.56 -1.78
CA GLY A 143 13.51 -19.23 -3.08
C GLY A 143 14.07 -20.64 -3.23
N GLN A 144 14.47 -21.33 -2.15
CA GLN A 144 14.85 -22.75 -2.27
C GLN A 144 13.97 -23.66 -1.41
N GLY A 145 13.17 -24.49 -2.09
CA GLY A 145 12.18 -25.39 -1.50
C GLY A 145 12.76 -26.27 -0.39
N ARG A 146 12.14 -26.23 0.79
CA ARG A 146 12.57 -26.98 1.96
C ARG A 146 11.97 -28.37 1.96
N GLY A 147 12.66 -29.30 1.30
CA GLY A 147 12.60 -30.72 1.64
C GLY A 147 13.51 -31.02 2.83
N GLY A 148 13.02 -31.82 3.79
CA GLY A 148 13.87 -32.61 4.67
C GLY A 148 14.18 -32.07 6.07
N SER A 149 13.52 -32.68 7.05
CA SER A 149 14.12 -33.22 8.29
C SER A 149 14.49 -32.29 9.45
N GLY A 150 13.77 -32.49 10.57
CA GLY A 150 14.41 -32.79 11.86
C GLY A 150 14.35 -31.72 12.95
N VAL A 151 13.21 -31.61 13.66
CA VAL A 151 13.19 -31.05 15.02
C VAL A 151 12.61 -32.08 16.00
N PRO A 152 13.42 -32.64 16.91
CA PRO A 152 12.96 -33.49 18.01
C PRO A 152 12.36 -32.64 19.14
N GLY A 153 11.15 -32.96 19.62
CA GLY A 153 10.72 -32.49 20.94
C GLY A 153 9.32 -31.87 21.11
N LEU A 154 8.33 -32.14 20.25
CA LEU A 154 6.93 -31.80 20.57
C LEU A 154 6.01 -33.02 20.49
N SER A 155 5.95 -33.76 21.60
CA SER A 155 4.81 -34.59 21.96
C SER A 155 3.95 -33.80 22.95
N GLY A 156 2.75 -33.39 22.55
CA GLY A 156 1.85 -32.63 23.42
C GLY A 156 0.51 -32.22 22.81
N GLY A 157 -0.37 -33.20 22.57
CA GLY A 157 -1.81 -33.09 22.79
C GLY A 157 -2.62 -32.04 22.03
N GLY A 158 -3.06 -32.38 20.82
CA GLY A 158 -4.12 -31.69 20.09
C GLY A 158 -4.90 -32.66 19.22
N SER A 159 -5.79 -33.43 19.83
CA SER A 159 -6.71 -34.34 19.15
C SER A 159 -7.79 -33.55 18.41
N GLY A 160 -7.63 -33.44 17.09
CA GLY A 160 -8.63 -32.85 16.22
C GLY A 160 -8.29 -33.02 14.74
N ARG A 161 -8.66 -34.20 14.20
CA ARG A 161 -8.75 -34.53 12.76
C ARG A 161 -7.48 -35.09 12.09
N SER A 162 -6.95 -36.18 12.65
CA SER A 162 -6.37 -37.24 11.81
C SER A 162 -7.50 -37.94 11.05
N GLY A 163 -7.95 -37.30 9.98
CA GLY A 163 -8.56 -37.99 8.87
C GLY A 163 -7.42 -38.53 8.02
N ASP A 164 -7.33 -39.85 7.94
CA ASP A 164 -6.87 -40.54 6.75
C ASP A 164 -7.39 -39.82 5.50
N THR A 165 -6.57 -39.01 4.84
CA THR A 165 -6.96 -38.44 3.54
C THR A 165 -6.53 -39.35 2.40
N GLY A 166 -5.88 -40.50 2.64
CA GLY A 166 -5.42 -41.40 1.58
C GLY A 166 -4.59 -40.72 0.48
N MET A 167 -4.03 -39.53 0.75
CA MET A 167 -3.39 -38.71 -0.28
C MET A 167 -1.97 -39.20 -0.49
N THR A 168 -1.68 -39.66 -1.71
CA THR A 168 -0.32 -40.05 -2.10
C THR A 168 0.60 -38.82 -2.11
N PRO A 169 1.93 -38.98 -2.00
CA PRO A 169 2.88 -37.88 -2.12
C PRO A 169 2.68 -37.04 -3.40
N GLU A 170 2.25 -37.67 -4.50
CA GLU A 170 1.91 -36.99 -5.75
C GLU A 170 0.68 -36.10 -5.62
N GLN A 171 -0.35 -36.52 -4.90
CA GLN A 171 -1.56 -35.71 -4.68
C GLN A 171 -1.26 -34.47 -3.81
N ILE A 172 -0.32 -34.57 -2.88
CA ILE A 172 0.18 -33.41 -2.12
C ILE A 172 0.96 -32.45 -3.03
N ALA A 173 1.84 -32.99 -3.88
CA ALA A 173 2.59 -32.19 -4.84
C ALA A 173 1.67 -31.48 -5.86
N THR A 174 0.62 -32.16 -6.33
CA THR A 174 -0.41 -31.55 -7.18
C THR A 174 -1.19 -30.49 -6.41
N ALA A 175 -1.59 -30.73 -5.17
CA ALA A 175 -2.30 -29.74 -4.36
C ALA A 175 -1.46 -28.50 -4.04
N GLN A 176 -0.14 -28.66 -3.86
CA GLN A 176 0.80 -27.53 -3.70
C GLN A 176 0.96 -26.78 -5.03
N ALA A 177 1.17 -27.48 -6.14
CA ALA A 177 1.27 -26.88 -7.46
C ALA A 177 -0.04 -26.18 -7.91
N GLU A 178 -1.20 -26.69 -7.50
CA GLU A 178 -2.50 -26.03 -7.70
C GLU A 178 -2.64 -24.79 -6.81
N ARG A 179 -2.19 -24.86 -5.55
CA ARG A 179 -2.22 -23.71 -4.62
C ARG A 179 -1.30 -22.57 -5.08
N ASP A 180 -0.14 -22.91 -5.62
CA ASP A 180 0.80 -21.97 -6.24
C ASP A 180 0.21 -21.36 -7.53
N LYS A 181 -0.54 -22.14 -8.32
CA LYS A 181 -1.26 -21.66 -9.52
C LYS A 181 -2.45 -20.77 -9.21
N THR A 182 -3.16 -21.02 -8.11
CA THR A 182 -4.28 -20.18 -7.66
C THR A 182 -3.81 -18.87 -7.02
N GLY A 183 -2.51 -18.71 -6.73
CA GLY A 183 -1.95 -17.48 -6.17
C GLY A 183 -2.46 -17.14 -4.76
N GLU A 184 -3.29 -17.97 -4.14
CA GLU A 184 -4.01 -17.69 -2.89
C GLU A 184 -3.06 -17.63 -1.69
N ALA A 185 -2.03 -18.50 -1.67
CA ALA A 185 -0.96 -18.44 -0.68
C ALA A 185 -0.06 -17.20 -0.89
N GLY A 186 0.21 -16.83 -2.14
CA GLY A 186 0.96 -15.62 -2.49
C GLY A 186 0.19 -14.34 -2.20
N SER A 187 -1.13 -14.35 -2.39
CA SER A 187 -2.05 -13.25 -2.08
C SER A 187 -2.15 -13.03 -0.57
N MET A 188 -2.31 -14.11 0.20
CA MET A 188 -2.30 -14.02 1.66
C MET A 188 -0.94 -13.53 2.21
N MET A 189 0.17 -13.95 1.60
CA MET A 189 1.50 -13.45 1.96
C MET A 189 1.64 -11.95 1.62
N ASN A 190 1.18 -11.54 0.44
CA ASN A 190 1.23 -10.14 0.01
C ASN A 190 0.42 -9.23 0.93
N SER A 191 -0.79 -9.62 1.33
CA SER A 191 -1.62 -8.87 2.28
C SER A 191 -0.95 -8.71 3.65
N ARG A 192 -0.25 -9.75 4.13
CA ARG A 192 0.50 -9.67 5.40
C ARG A 192 1.71 -8.76 5.28
N ILE A 193 2.44 -8.84 4.17
CA ILE A 193 3.60 -7.98 3.91
C ILE A 193 3.15 -6.52 3.83
N SER A 194 2.08 -6.22 3.10
CA SER A 194 1.52 -4.86 3.02
C SER A 194 1.18 -4.31 4.40
N ARG A 195 0.61 -5.13 5.28
CA ARG A 195 0.30 -4.72 6.66
C ARG A 195 1.57 -4.35 7.43
N VAL A 196 2.57 -5.23 7.44
CA VAL A 196 3.83 -5.00 8.15
C VAL A 196 4.51 -3.71 7.68
N ILE A 197 4.51 -3.45 6.38
CA ILE A 197 5.10 -2.23 5.80
C ILE A 197 4.30 -0.99 6.21
N VAL A 198 2.97 -1.05 6.22
CA VAL A 198 2.13 0.08 6.63
C VAL A 198 2.26 0.35 8.14
N ASP A 199 2.30 -0.69 8.97
CA ASP A 199 2.52 -0.55 10.42
C ASP A 199 3.88 0.10 10.70
N ALA A 200 4.93 -0.39 10.03
CA ALA A 200 6.28 0.18 10.10
C ALA A 200 6.30 1.65 9.68
N LEU A 201 5.53 2.01 8.65
CA LEU A 201 5.48 3.37 8.14
C LEU A 201 4.80 4.28 9.18
N ILE A 202 3.71 3.81 9.79
CA ILE A 202 3.05 4.53 10.87
C ILE A 202 4.02 4.77 12.03
N GLU A 203 4.82 3.78 12.42
CA GLU A 203 5.84 3.94 13.47
C GLU A 203 6.93 4.96 13.07
N LEU A 204 7.43 4.89 11.83
CA LEU A 204 8.38 5.87 11.30
C LEU A 204 7.79 7.29 11.36
N LEU A 205 6.57 7.47 10.90
CA LEU A 205 5.89 8.77 10.89
C LEU A 205 5.63 9.29 12.31
N GLN A 206 5.34 8.41 13.27
CA GLN A 206 5.19 8.78 14.68
C GLN A 206 6.51 9.22 15.34
N SER A 207 7.66 8.83 14.79
CA SER A 207 8.98 9.20 15.31
C SER A 207 9.47 10.58 14.84
N LYS A 208 8.72 11.23 13.95
CA LYS A 208 9.06 12.54 13.35
C LYS A 208 8.96 13.70 14.34
#